data_AF-A0A2D6BP61-F1
#
_entry.id   AF-A0A2D6BP61-F1
#
_cell.length_a   1.000
_cell.length_b   1.000
_cell.length_c   1.000
_cell.angle_alpha   90.00
_cell.angle_beta   90.00
_cell.angle_gamma   90.00
#
_symmetry.space_group_name_H-M   'P 1'
#
loop_
_entity.id
_entity.type
_entity.pdbx_description
1 polymer ?
#
loop_
_entity_poly.entity_id
_entity_poly.type
_entity_poly.pdbx_seq_one_letter_code
_entity_poly.pdbx_strand_id
1 'polypeptide(L)'
;MTSWLRPNELRLDSMPVRSRVGYARAMRPLRAQVLGLLLGLLAQAADARDWLEVTSPPQARSTTSLPLLEVKGRAGARTGAGHDLVIAIDLSDSTLVGCGVDLDGDGPGSRSDPAFIAELKRRGLFPPRLAVRLDRGLDFDDTVLAAELEAARSLVDRLDPRRFRVGLVVFSDDATTAARIGAPPSALGRSLAEIRFLAPGFLRGTNLMAAIEVAQAELAPEDQPRPTRRERSLVLLTDGAPTLPLRDGPGPRTVAAARAAGARGIRIYPFAIGPEARASAELLEEIARETGGRASGVDHPSEVSGRLRMLDLVDLAGVKIANLTTGEGARALRTFPDGSFDGFLPLVAGTNRIRVEAIHVDGSRHAVERWVVLEPSGAAGPDQERLRQRMEDLRSRTRELEAWARMEDRRRKQLKALEIDAEQPTPEPGEGGGS
;
A
#
# COMPACT_ATOMS: atom_id res chain seq x y z
N MET A 1 22.02 -26.19 74.98
CA MET A 1 23.32 -26.66 74.45
C MET A 1 23.48 -26.06 73.06
N THR A 2 24.01 -24.83 73.00
CA THR A 2 25.32 -24.44 72.41
C THR A 2 25.31 -24.46 70.87
N SER A 3 25.11 -23.31 70.19
CA SER A 3 26.11 -22.25 69.87
C SER A 3 27.10 -22.75 68.78
N TRP A 4 27.30 -22.10 67.64
CA TRP A 4 27.90 -20.77 67.46
C TRP A 4 27.74 -20.26 66.01
N LEU A 5 27.43 -18.97 65.86
CA LEU A 5 27.75 -18.12 64.71
C LEU A 5 29.23 -17.69 64.78
N ARG A 6 29.93 -17.58 63.64
CA ARG A 6 30.99 -16.56 63.44
C ARG A 6 31.09 -16.10 61.97
N PRO A 7 31.26 -14.77 61.74
CA PRO A 7 31.61 -14.14 60.46
C PRO A 7 33.11 -13.79 60.36
N ASN A 8 33.65 -13.64 59.15
CA ASN A 8 34.92 -12.95 58.77
C ASN A 8 35.25 -13.31 57.29
N GLU A 9 35.83 -12.51 56.38
CA GLU A 9 36.65 -11.29 56.43
C GLU A 9 36.48 -10.47 55.14
N LEU A 10 36.44 -9.15 55.27
CA LEU A 10 36.70 -8.19 54.19
C LEU A 10 38.22 -8.00 54.07
N ARG A 11 38.80 -8.39 52.93
CA ARG A 11 40.17 -7.97 52.53
C ARG A 11 40.10 -6.76 51.61
N LEU A 12 40.64 -5.65 52.11
CA LEU A 12 40.99 -4.45 51.36
C LEU A 12 42.47 -4.59 50.96
N ASP A 13 42.73 -4.98 49.71
CA ASP A 13 44.08 -4.95 49.14
C ASP A 13 44.29 -3.67 48.31
N SER A 14 45.19 -2.84 48.84
CA SER A 14 46.23 -2.05 48.15
C SER A 14 45.90 -1.33 46.83
N MET A 15 45.76 -0.01 46.92
CA MET A 15 45.96 0.93 45.81
C MET A 15 47.45 1.11 45.47
N PRO A 16 47.85 1.10 44.18
CA PRO A 16 49.10 1.71 43.75
C PRO A 16 48.92 3.18 43.35
N VAL A 17 49.92 3.95 43.74
CA VAL A 17 50.10 5.39 43.59
C VAL A 17 50.58 5.76 42.18
N ARG A 18 49.92 6.77 41.59
CA ARG A 18 50.35 7.77 40.59
C ARG A 18 51.39 7.37 39.52
N SER A 19 50.97 7.47 38.26
CA SER A 19 51.81 8.01 37.18
C SER A 19 51.09 9.18 36.49
N ARG A 20 51.76 10.34 36.48
CA ARG A 20 51.35 11.54 35.75
C ARG A 20 51.69 11.33 34.27
N VAL A 21 50.69 11.04 33.44
CA VAL A 21 50.81 11.11 31.98
C VAL A 21 50.31 12.48 31.53
N GLY A 22 51.18 13.20 30.83
CA GLY A 22 50.91 14.54 30.32
C GLY A 22 49.77 14.56 29.32
N TYR A 23 48.71 15.33 29.62
CA TYR A 23 47.69 15.73 28.66
C TYR A 23 48.28 16.79 27.71
N ALA A 24 49.08 16.36 26.75
CA ALA A 24 49.38 17.17 25.58
C ALA A 24 48.12 17.25 24.71
N ARG A 25 47.50 18.43 24.72
CA ARG A 25 46.51 18.94 23.78
C ARG A 25 46.68 18.34 22.36
N ALA A 26 45.78 17.44 21.99
CA ALA A 26 45.50 17.11 20.60
C ALA A 26 44.07 17.56 20.27
N MET A 27 43.85 18.88 20.17
CA MET A 27 42.68 19.42 19.48
C MET A 27 42.88 19.20 17.97
N ARG A 28 42.63 17.96 17.52
CA ARG A 28 42.41 17.67 16.09
C ARG A 28 41.00 18.14 15.70
N PRO A 29 40.78 18.58 14.45
CA PRO A 29 39.71 19.51 14.13
C PRO A 29 38.37 18.80 13.99
N LEU A 30 37.51 18.92 15.01
CA LEU A 30 36.08 18.56 14.92
C LEU A 30 35.37 19.20 13.71
N ARG A 31 35.90 20.31 13.17
CA ARG A 31 35.37 20.99 11.99
C ARG A 31 35.41 20.14 10.70
N ALA A 32 36.39 19.24 10.55
CA ALA A 32 36.51 18.43 9.32
C ALA A 32 35.48 17.28 9.27
N GLN A 33 35.13 16.70 10.42
CA GLN A 33 34.13 15.63 10.49
C GLN A 33 32.70 16.16 10.32
N VAL A 34 32.38 17.32 10.92
CA VAL A 34 31.08 17.97 10.74
C VAL A 34 30.88 18.42 9.28
N LEU A 35 31.92 18.94 8.64
CA LEU A 35 31.86 19.36 7.23
C LEU A 35 31.70 18.16 6.27
N GLY A 36 32.39 17.04 6.54
CA GLY A 36 32.23 15.80 5.76
C GLY A 36 30.83 15.18 5.89
N LEU A 37 30.23 15.25 7.09
CA LEU A 37 28.87 14.75 7.33
C LEU A 37 27.81 15.65 6.65
N LEU A 38 28.00 16.97 6.67
CA LEU A 38 27.16 17.93 5.95
C LEU A 38 27.28 17.80 4.42
N LEU A 39 28.50 17.60 3.88
CA LEU A 39 28.71 17.36 2.44
C LEU A 39 28.14 16.00 1.98
N GLY A 40 28.23 14.97 2.82
CA GLY A 40 27.60 13.67 2.55
C GLY A 40 26.07 13.73 2.53
N LEU A 41 25.47 14.52 3.44
CA LEU A 41 24.02 14.79 3.44
C LEU A 41 23.58 15.62 2.23
N LEU A 42 24.37 16.61 1.81
CA LEU A 42 24.08 17.42 0.61
C LEU A 42 24.22 16.64 -0.69
N ALA A 43 25.17 15.70 -0.78
CA ALA A 43 25.33 14.84 -1.97
C ALA A 43 24.17 13.83 -2.13
N GLN A 44 23.53 13.38 -1.04
CA GLN A 44 22.35 12.50 -1.13
C GLN A 44 21.08 13.21 -1.60
N ALA A 45 20.99 14.53 -1.47
CA ALA A 45 19.83 15.30 -1.91
C ALA A 45 19.81 15.58 -3.43
N ALA A 46 20.91 15.33 -4.16
CA ALA A 46 21.07 15.78 -5.53
C ALA A 46 20.51 14.83 -6.62
N ASP A 47 20.15 13.59 -6.28
CA ASP A 47 19.81 12.55 -7.27
C ASP A 47 18.34 12.12 -7.29
N ALA A 48 17.51 12.64 -6.37
CA ALA A 48 16.06 12.47 -6.43
C ALA A 48 15.46 13.62 -7.25
N ARG A 49 15.52 13.51 -8.57
CA ARG A 49 14.74 14.40 -9.44
C ARG A 49 13.40 13.72 -9.70
N ASP A 50 12.32 14.41 -9.37
CA ASP A 50 11.02 13.97 -9.85
C ASP A 50 11.03 13.98 -11.39
N TRP A 51 10.22 13.10 -11.96
CA TRP A 51 10.24 12.87 -13.40
C TRP A 51 8.86 12.62 -13.95
N LEU A 52 8.77 12.88 -15.25
CA LEU A 52 7.60 12.67 -16.08
C LEU A 52 8.07 12.16 -17.45
N GLU A 53 7.60 10.97 -17.82
CA GLU A 53 7.78 10.38 -19.13
C GLU A 53 6.42 10.27 -19.82
N VAL A 54 6.33 10.75 -21.06
CA VAL A 54 5.14 10.58 -21.91
C VAL A 54 5.49 9.55 -22.98
N THR A 55 4.86 8.38 -22.91
CA THR A 55 5.08 7.24 -23.81
C THR A 55 4.13 7.26 -25.01
N SER A 56 2.99 7.93 -24.89
CA SER A 56 2.08 8.20 -26.00
C SER A 56 1.56 9.64 -25.88
N PRO A 57 1.77 10.50 -26.89
CA PRO A 57 2.54 10.25 -28.12
C PRO A 57 4.06 10.06 -27.82
N PRO A 58 4.77 9.18 -28.55
CA PRO A 58 6.13 8.76 -28.19
C PRO A 58 7.22 9.80 -28.50
N GLN A 59 6.97 10.71 -29.43
CA GLN A 59 7.94 11.71 -29.88
C GLN A 59 7.47 13.12 -29.51
N ALA A 60 8.42 14.06 -29.39
CA ALA A 60 8.10 15.47 -29.16
C ALA A 60 7.12 16.01 -30.23
N ARG A 61 7.25 15.54 -31.48
CA ARG A 61 6.32 15.80 -32.57
C ARG A 61 5.74 14.49 -33.07
N SER A 62 4.44 14.40 -33.27
CA SER A 62 3.78 13.20 -33.81
C SER A 62 2.62 13.59 -34.70
N THR A 63 2.17 12.68 -35.56
CA THR A 63 0.96 12.84 -36.36
C THR A 63 -0.07 11.79 -35.95
N THR A 64 -1.35 12.11 -36.11
CA THR A 64 -2.45 11.16 -35.92
C THR A 64 -3.59 11.52 -36.85
N SER A 65 -4.39 10.52 -37.23
CA SER A 65 -5.63 10.72 -37.99
C SER A 65 -6.88 10.70 -37.11
N LEU A 66 -6.72 10.43 -35.80
CA LEU A 66 -7.85 10.32 -34.87
C LEU A 66 -8.07 11.64 -34.12
N PRO A 67 -9.30 12.17 -34.07
CA PRO A 67 -9.62 13.38 -33.31
C PRO A 67 -9.57 13.19 -31.78
N LEU A 68 -9.36 11.96 -31.32
CA LEU A 68 -9.25 11.60 -29.91
C LEU A 68 -7.93 10.88 -29.67
N LEU A 69 -6.99 11.55 -29.00
CA LEU A 69 -5.67 11.03 -28.69
C LEU A 69 -5.68 10.36 -27.32
N GLU A 70 -5.21 9.12 -27.23
CA GLU A 70 -4.87 8.52 -25.94
C GLU A 70 -3.47 8.99 -25.53
N VAL A 71 -3.38 9.71 -24.41
CA VAL A 71 -2.12 10.13 -23.82
C VAL A 71 -1.77 9.16 -22.71
N LYS A 72 -0.54 8.63 -22.73
CA LYS A 72 -0.01 7.70 -21.72
C LYS A 72 1.35 8.15 -21.26
N GLY A 73 1.66 7.82 -20.02
CA GLY A 73 2.98 8.08 -19.48
C GLY A 73 3.15 7.54 -18.08
N ARG A 74 4.21 8.01 -17.44
CA ARG A 74 4.60 7.66 -16.08
C ARG A 74 5.20 8.87 -15.40
N ALA A 75 5.02 8.98 -14.10
CA ALA A 75 5.66 9.98 -13.28
C ALA A 75 5.96 9.43 -11.88
N GLY A 76 6.86 10.08 -11.16
CA GLY A 76 7.15 9.76 -9.76
C GLY A 76 8.24 10.66 -9.20
N ALA A 77 8.37 10.71 -7.87
CA ALA A 77 9.36 11.57 -7.20
C ALA A 77 10.81 11.11 -7.39
N ARG A 78 11.03 9.85 -7.78
CA ARG A 78 12.39 9.30 -7.95
C ARG A 78 12.58 8.62 -9.28
N THR A 79 13.53 9.11 -10.07
CA THR A 79 14.04 8.42 -11.25
C THR A 79 14.89 7.22 -10.85
N GLY A 80 14.42 6.01 -11.14
CA GLY A 80 15.31 4.86 -11.29
C GLY A 80 15.20 3.73 -10.26
N ALA A 81 15.97 2.69 -10.57
CA ALA A 81 16.09 1.36 -9.95
C ALA A 81 14.83 0.48 -9.93
N GLY A 82 13.62 1.02 -9.78
CA GLY A 82 12.38 0.26 -9.62
C GLY A 82 11.92 0.21 -8.15
N HIS A 83 10.89 -0.57 -7.88
CA HIS A 83 10.20 -0.66 -6.59
C HIS A 83 10.12 -2.11 -6.13
N ASP A 84 10.35 -2.32 -4.85
CA ASP A 84 10.23 -3.58 -4.14
C ASP A 84 9.03 -3.48 -3.19
N LEU A 85 7.99 -4.25 -3.47
CA LEU A 85 6.74 -4.21 -2.75
C LEU A 85 6.50 -5.55 -2.07
N VAL A 86 6.24 -5.56 -0.77
CA VAL A 86 5.65 -6.71 -0.08
C VAL A 86 4.19 -6.38 0.22
N ILE A 87 3.30 -7.33 -0.05
CA ILE A 87 1.91 -7.30 0.41
C ILE A 87 1.81 -8.31 1.55
N ALA A 88 1.52 -7.83 2.77
CA ALA A 88 1.25 -8.67 3.92
C ALA A 88 -0.26 -8.81 4.11
N ILE A 89 -0.74 -10.05 4.13
CA ILE A 89 -2.16 -10.42 4.20
C ILE A 89 -2.43 -11.10 5.53
N ASP A 90 -3.42 -10.59 6.26
CA ASP A 90 -3.84 -11.14 7.54
C ASP A 90 -4.63 -12.42 7.32
N LEU A 91 -4.31 -13.47 8.07
CA LEU A 91 -5.00 -14.76 8.06
C LEU A 91 -5.59 -15.09 9.43
N SER A 92 -5.70 -14.11 10.33
CA SER A 92 -6.31 -14.27 11.64
C SER A 92 -7.79 -14.67 11.54
N ASP A 93 -8.34 -15.20 12.64
CA ASP A 93 -9.68 -15.79 12.65
C ASP A 93 -10.83 -14.79 12.36
N SER A 94 -10.58 -13.48 12.54
CA SER A 94 -11.50 -12.38 12.20
C SER A 94 -11.72 -12.26 10.69
N THR A 95 -10.70 -12.57 9.88
CA THR A 95 -10.73 -12.41 8.42
C THR A 95 -11.73 -13.34 7.73
N LEU A 96 -12.20 -14.37 8.43
CA LEU A 96 -13.23 -15.29 7.95
C LEU A 96 -14.66 -14.77 8.19
N VAL A 97 -14.84 -13.57 8.73
CA VAL A 97 -16.17 -12.95 8.79
C VAL A 97 -16.60 -12.54 7.38
N GLY A 98 -17.91 -12.60 7.11
CA GLY A 98 -18.45 -12.17 5.83
C GLY A 98 -18.17 -10.68 5.57
N CYS A 99 -17.75 -10.34 4.36
CA CYS A 99 -17.49 -8.97 3.97
C CYS A 99 -18.76 -8.13 3.69
N GLY A 100 -19.92 -8.79 3.70
CA GLY A 100 -21.23 -8.16 3.49
C GLY A 100 -21.55 -7.85 2.02
N VAL A 101 -20.73 -8.34 1.08
CA VAL A 101 -20.94 -8.23 -0.36
C VAL A 101 -20.68 -9.59 -1.00
N ASP A 102 -21.50 -9.90 -1.99
CA ASP A 102 -21.32 -11.04 -2.90
C ASP A 102 -20.16 -10.72 -3.86
N LEU A 103 -18.98 -11.31 -3.61
CA LEU A 103 -17.75 -11.05 -4.34
C LEU A 103 -17.62 -11.89 -5.60
N ASP A 104 -18.16 -13.11 -5.61
CA ASP A 104 -18.06 -14.05 -6.73
C ASP A 104 -19.30 -14.09 -7.64
N GLY A 105 -20.39 -13.44 -7.22
CA GLY A 105 -21.61 -13.22 -7.99
C GLY A 105 -22.62 -14.36 -7.90
N ASP A 106 -22.51 -15.25 -6.90
CA ASP A 106 -23.40 -16.39 -6.73
C ASP A 106 -24.63 -16.09 -5.84
N GLY A 107 -24.68 -14.87 -5.29
CA GLY A 107 -25.80 -14.30 -4.57
C GLY A 107 -25.60 -14.31 -3.05
N PRO A 108 -26.22 -13.37 -2.31
CA PRO A 108 -26.00 -13.25 -0.88
C PRO A 108 -26.45 -14.49 -0.10
N GLY A 109 -25.59 -15.01 0.77
CA GLY A 109 -25.90 -16.14 1.65
C GLY A 109 -25.80 -17.51 0.96
N SER A 110 -25.09 -17.54 -0.17
CA SER A 110 -24.52 -18.74 -0.77
C SER A 110 -23.58 -19.48 0.20
N ARG A 111 -23.07 -20.61 -0.28
CA ARG A 111 -22.15 -21.46 0.47
C ARG A 111 -20.89 -21.60 -0.36
N SER A 112 -19.76 -21.70 0.34
CA SER A 112 -18.46 -21.91 -0.28
C SER A 112 -18.50 -23.02 -1.34
N ASP A 113 -17.79 -22.82 -2.44
CA ASP A 113 -17.68 -23.78 -3.55
C ASP A 113 -17.44 -25.23 -3.03
N PRO A 114 -18.33 -26.19 -3.35
CA PRO A 114 -18.16 -27.59 -2.97
C PRO A 114 -16.82 -28.19 -3.39
N ALA A 115 -16.25 -27.77 -4.52
CA ALA A 115 -14.95 -28.22 -4.97
C ALA A 115 -13.82 -27.71 -4.07
N PHE A 116 -13.89 -26.47 -3.61
CA PHE A 116 -12.97 -25.91 -2.62
C PHE A 116 -13.04 -26.67 -1.28
N ILE A 117 -14.25 -27.00 -0.82
CA ILE A 117 -14.44 -27.77 0.42
C ILE A 117 -13.88 -29.20 0.29
N ALA A 118 -14.10 -29.85 -0.85
CA ALA A 118 -13.53 -31.16 -1.13
C ALA A 118 -11.99 -31.10 -1.15
N GLU A 119 -11.41 -30.03 -1.70
CA GLU A 119 -9.97 -29.79 -1.71
C GLU A 119 -9.40 -29.64 -0.30
N LEU A 120 -10.01 -28.81 0.55
CA LEU A 120 -9.58 -28.64 1.95
C LEU A 120 -9.55 -29.97 2.71
N LYS A 121 -10.61 -30.78 2.55
CA LYS A 121 -10.71 -32.12 3.15
C LYS A 121 -9.60 -33.03 2.62
N ARG A 122 -9.36 -33.04 1.31
CA ARG A 122 -8.32 -33.86 0.68
C ARG A 122 -6.92 -33.50 1.17
N ARG A 123 -6.64 -32.22 1.42
CA ARG A 123 -5.34 -31.74 1.93
C ARG A 123 -5.18 -31.89 3.44
N GLY A 124 -6.21 -32.32 4.16
CA GLY A 124 -6.20 -32.39 5.63
C GLY A 124 -6.20 -31.00 6.30
N LEU A 125 -6.63 -29.95 5.58
CA LEU A 125 -6.66 -28.55 6.01
C LEU A 125 -8.06 -28.15 6.52
N PHE A 126 -8.75 -29.09 7.17
CA PHE A 126 -10.14 -28.94 7.58
C PHE A 126 -10.28 -29.06 9.11
N PRO A 127 -9.82 -28.05 9.87
CA PRO A 127 -9.87 -28.09 11.33
C PRO A 127 -11.32 -28.04 11.82
N PRO A 128 -11.65 -28.62 12.99
CA PRO A 128 -13.02 -28.66 13.51
C PRO A 128 -13.70 -27.30 13.62
N ARG A 129 -12.94 -26.24 13.95
CA ARG A 129 -13.48 -24.87 14.03
C ARG A 129 -13.99 -24.38 12.68
N LEU A 130 -13.24 -24.67 11.61
CA LEU A 130 -13.64 -24.27 10.27
C LEU A 130 -14.85 -25.06 9.79
N ALA A 131 -14.90 -26.36 10.09
CA ALA A 131 -16.06 -27.22 9.82
C ALA A 131 -17.34 -26.63 10.43
N VAL A 132 -17.29 -26.22 11.70
CA VAL A 132 -18.43 -25.59 12.39
C VAL A 132 -18.87 -24.28 11.71
N ARG A 133 -17.93 -23.45 11.22
CA ARG A 133 -18.28 -22.21 10.53
C ARG A 133 -18.94 -22.48 9.17
N LEU A 134 -18.39 -23.41 8.40
CA LEU A 134 -18.95 -23.85 7.12
C LEU A 134 -20.35 -24.45 7.29
N ASP A 135 -20.56 -25.27 8.32
CA ASP A 135 -21.87 -25.84 8.64
C ASP A 135 -22.89 -24.76 9.04
N ARG A 136 -22.42 -23.62 9.56
CA ARG A 136 -23.22 -22.43 9.90
C ARG A 136 -23.45 -21.49 8.73
N GLY A 137 -23.05 -21.86 7.52
CA GLY A 137 -23.26 -21.06 6.31
C GLY A 137 -22.19 -19.98 6.11
N LEU A 138 -20.96 -20.20 6.58
CA LEU A 138 -19.82 -19.41 6.11
C LEU A 138 -19.69 -19.63 4.60
N ASP A 139 -19.74 -18.54 3.84
CA ASP A 139 -19.19 -18.49 2.50
C ASP A 139 -17.76 -17.96 2.57
N PHE A 140 -16.82 -18.68 1.96
CA PHE A 140 -15.41 -18.30 1.97
C PHE A 140 -15.12 -17.22 0.94
N ASP A 141 -15.82 -17.29 -0.19
CA ASP A 141 -15.61 -16.42 -1.33
C ASP A 141 -16.18 -15.02 -1.04
N ASP A 142 -17.05 -14.89 -0.02
CA ASP A 142 -17.57 -13.62 0.51
C ASP A 142 -16.96 -13.20 1.86
N THR A 143 -15.75 -13.64 2.20
CA THR A 143 -15.06 -13.22 3.46
C THR A 143 -14.28 -11.92 3.32
N VAL A 144 -13.89 -11.32 4.46
CA VAL A 144 -12.88 -10.25 4.49
C VAL A 144 -11.58 -10.72 3.82
N LEU A 145 -11.13 -11.95 4.10
CA LEU A 145 -9.96 -12.56 3.47
C LEU A 145 -10.11 -12.63 1.94
N ALA A 146 -11.28 -13.03 1.43
CA ALA A 146 -11.52 -13.04 -0.02
C ALA A 146 -11.43 -11.64 -0.63
N ALA A 147 -11.99 -10.62 0.05
CA ALA A 147 -11.86 -9.23 -0.36
C ALA A 147 -10.39 -8.76 -0.38
N GLU A 148 -9.61 -9.12 0.64
CA GLU A 148 -8.17 -8.81 0.71
C GLU A 148 -7.37 -9.48 -0.42
N LEU A 149 -7.65 -10.76 -0.70
CA LEU A 149 -7.00 -11.51 -1.76
C LEU A 149 -7.31 -10.94 -3.15
N GLU A 150 -8.57 -10.58 -3.40
CA GLU A 150 -8.97 -9.93 -4.65
C GLU A 150 -8.32 -8.56 -4.79
N ALA A 151 -8.25 -7.78 -3.70
CA ALA A 151 -7.59 -6.47 -3.72
C ALA A 151 -6.09 -6.59 -3.97
N ALA A 152 -5.41 -7.56 -3.32
CA ALA A 152 -4.00 -7.84 -3.54
C ALA A 152 -3.75 -8.28 -5.00
N ARG A 153 -4.60 -9.14 -5.57
CA ARG A 153 -4.54 -9.54 -6.98
C ARG A 153 -4.69 -8.35 -7.91
N SER A 154 -5.72 -7.53 -7.68
CA SER A 154 -5.98 -6.33 -8.47
C SER A 154 -4.83 -5.33 -8.42
N LEU A 155 -4.17 -5.20 -7.27
CA LEU A 155 -2.95 -4.40 -7.14
C LEU A 155 -1.81 -4.99 -7.98
N VAL A 156 -1.50 -6.28 -7.80
CA VAL A 156 -0.41 -6.96 -8.55
C VAL A 156 -0.60 -6.83 -10.06
N ASP A 157 -1.80 -7.06 -10.57
CA ASP A 157 -2.12 -7.00 -12.00
C ASP A 157 -1.95 -5.60 -12.61
N ARG A 158 -1.97 -4.55 -11.78
CA ARG A 158 -1.79 -3.15 -12.19
C ARG A 158 -0.35 -2.68 -12.19
N LEU A 159 0.55 -3.39 -11.52
CA LEU A 159 1.95 -2.99 -11.42
C LEU A 159 2.74 -3.44 -12.66
N ASP A 160 3.59 -2.57 -13.20
CA ASP A 160 4.53 -2.98 -14.26
C ASP A 160 5.61 -3.92 -13.67
N PRO A 161 5.64 -5.22 -14.05
CA PRO A 161 6.59 -6.19 -13.48
C PRO A 161 8.05 -5.92 -13.84
N ARG A 162 8.32 -5.02 -14.81
CA ARG A 162 9.70 -4.59 -15.13
C ARG A 162 10.24 -3.61 -14.10
N ARG A 163 9.35 -2.86 -13.45
CA ARG A 163 9.68 -1.85 -12.45
C ARG A 163 9.39 -2.33 -11.04
N PHE A 164 8.33 -3.11 -10.84
CA PHE A 164 7.90 -3.58 -9.54
C PHE A 164 8.26 -5.05 -9.37
N ARG A 165 8.98 -5.35 -8.29
CA ARG A 165 9.14 -6.72 -7.79
C ARG A 165 8.21 -6.85 -6.60
N VAL A 166 7.31 -7.83 -6.66
CA VAL A 166 6.34 -8.06 -5.60
C VAL A 166 6.70 -9.33 -4.84
N GLY A 167 6.57 -9.29 -3.52
CA GLY A 167 6.57 -10.44 -2.62
C GLY A 167 5.25 -10.49 -1.83
N LEU A 168 4.91 -11.67 -1.32
CA LEU A 168 3.71 -11.92 -0.53
C LEU A 168 4.12 -12.49 0.83
N VAL A 169 3.62 -11.87 1.88
CA VAL A 169 3.72 -12.35 3.26
C VAL A 169 2.30 -12.63 3.74
N VAL A 170 2.15 -13.72 4.48
CA VAL A 170 0.91 -14.01 5.21
C VAL A 170 1.22 -14.08 6.69
N PHE A 171 0.30 -13.66 7.54
CA PHE A 171 0.53 -13.64 8.98
C PHE A 171 -0.72 -13.92 9.80
N SER A 172 -0.51 -14.41 11.02
CA SER A 172 -1.51 -14.51 12.08
C SER A 172 -0.80 -14.42 13.43
N ASP A 173 -0.59 -15.53 14.15
CA ASP A 173 0.26 -15.58 15.34
C ASP A 173 1.76 -15.56 15.04
N ASP A 174 2.14 -16.06 13.87
CA ASP A 174 3.44 -15.91 13.23
C ASP A 174 3.27 -15.40 11.79
N ALA A 175 4.37 -15.07 11.11
CA ALA A 175 4.37 -14.63 9.72
C ALA A 175 5.28 -15.50 8.85
N THR A 176 4.92 -15.68 7.58
CA THR A 176 5.72 -16.42 6.62
C THR A 176 5.62 -15.86 5.21
N THR A 177 6.64 -16.10 4.41
CA THR A 177 6.68 -15.68 3.01
C THR A 177 5.91 -16.67 2.13
N ALA A 178 4.79 -16.24 1.57
CA ALA A 178 4.00 -17.00 0.59
C ALA A 178 4.56 -16.89 -0.84
N ALA A 179 5.23 -15.78 -1.16
CA ALA A 179 5.98 -15.61 -2.40
C ALA A 179 7.17 -14.67 -2.18
N ARG A 180 8.36 -15.08 -2.60
CA ARG A 180 9.58 -14.26 -2.52
C ARG A 180 9.45 -13.04 -3.43
N ILE A 181 10.15 -11.97 -3.05
CA ILE A 181 10.18 -10.75 -3.86
C ILE A 181 10.72 -11.03 -5.27
N GLY A 182 10.05 -10.50 -6.29
CA GLY A 182 10.45 -10.68 -7.69
C GLY A 182 10.05 -12.03 -8.27
N ALA A 183 9.21 -12.80 -7.57
CA ALA A 183 8.55 -13.96 -8.15
C ALA A 183 7.83 -13.57 -9.46
N PRO A 184 7.85 -14.42 -10.50
CA PRO A 184 7.18 -14.10 -11.75
C PRO A 184 5.67 -13.98 -11.54
N PRO A 185 4.95 -13.21 -12.38
CA PRO A 185 3.51 -12.98 -12.23
C PRO A 185 2.67 -14.27 -12.09
N SER A 186 3.04 -15.33 -12.81
CA SER A 186 2.35 -16.62 -12.72
C SER A 186 2.57 -17.33 -11.37
N ALA A 187 3.73 -17.14 -10.73
CA ALA A 187 3.98 -17.65 -9.38
C ALA A 187 3.23 -16.83 -8.34
N LEU A 188 3.21 -15.50 -8.45
CA LEU A 188 2.42 -14.62 -7.58
C LEU A 188 0.92 -14.96 -7.64
N GLY A 189 0.37 -15.10 -8.84
CA GLY A 189 -1.03 -15.49 -9.04
C GLY A 189 -1.37 -16.86 -8.46
N ARG A 190 -0.45 -17.84 -8.54
CA ARG A 190 -0.60 -19.14 -7.87
C ARG A 190 -0.53 -19.00 -6.35
N SER A 191 0.44 -18.26 -5.82
CA SER A 191 0.57 -18.04 -4.37
C SER A 191 -0.69 -17.38 -3.81
N LEU A 192 -1.22 -16.33 -4.44
CA LEU A 192 -2.49 -15.70 -4.02
C LEU A 192 -3.65 -16.70 -4.01
N ALA A 193 -3.77 -17.55 -5.05
CA ALA A 193 -4.80 -18.58 -5.10
C ALA A 193 -4.60 -19.69 -4.05
N GLU A 194 -3.37 -19.90 -3.58
CA GLU A 194 -3.03 -20.90 -2.57
C GLU A 194 -3.18 -20.39 -1.13
N ILE A 195 -3.14 -19.07 -0.90
CA ILE A 195 -3.25 -18.47 0.46
C ILE A 195 -4.54 -18.87 1.17
N ARG A 196 -5.67 -18.97 0.46
CA ARG A 196 -6.93 -19.45 1.05
C ARG A 196 -6.85 -20.87 1.64
N PHE A 197 -5.92 -21.70 1.16
CA PHE A 197 -5.65 -23.02 1.74
C PHE A 197 -4.69 -22.95 2.93
N LEU A 198 -3.92 -21.87 3.09
CA LEU A 198 -3.08 -21.65 4.27
C LEU A 198 -3.91 -21.17 5.46
N ALA A 199 -4.98 -20.40 5.22
CA ALA A 199 -5.83 -19.80 6.26
C ALA A 199 -6.17 -20.76 7.42
N PRO A 200 -6.58 -22.03 7.21
CA PRO A 200 -6.90 -22.96 8.31
C PRO A 200 -5.76 -23.19 9.32
N GLY A 201 -4.50 -23.09 8.88
CA GLY A 201 -3.32 -23.18 9.74
C GLY A 201 -3.02 -21.91 10.55
N PHE A 202 -3.61 -20.78 10.14
CA PHE A 202 -3.34 -19.42 10.61
C PHE A 202 -4.54 -18.79 11.36
N LEU A 203 -5.64 -19.52 11.60
CA LEU A 203 -6.85 -18.99 12.29
C LEU A 203 -6.64 -18.76 13.79
N ARG A 204 -5.77 -17.81 14.13
CA ARG A 204 -5.35 -17.44 15.49
C ARG A 204 -5.34 -15.91 15.60
N GLY A 205 -4.45 -15.38 16.44
CA GLY A 205 -4.36 -13.95 16.72
C GLY A 205 -3.75 -13.15 15.56
N THR A 206 -3.58 -11.86 15.81
CA THR A 206 -3.05 -10.88 14.85
C THR A 206 -1.70 -10.36 15.34
N ASN A 207 -0.61 -10.74 14.69
CA ASN A 207 0.78 -10.40 15.04
C ASN A 207 1.42 -9.49 13.97
N LEU A 208 1.06 -8.21 14.00
CA LEU A 208 1.58 -7.21 13.06
C LEU A 208 3.10 -7.05 13.13
N MET A 209 3.69 -7.24 14.32
CA MET A 209 5.15 -7.22 14.50
C MET A 209 5.83 -8.29 13.63
N ALA A 210 5.37 -9.54 13.70
CA ALA A 210 5.94 -10.63 12.90
C ALA A 210 5.79 -10.37 11.39
N ALA A 211 4.64 -9.85 10.96
CA ALA A 211 4.42 -9.48 9.56
C ALA A 211 5.44 -8.44 9.08
N ILE A 212 5.67 -7.39 9.87
CA ILE A 212 6.64 -6.34 9.56
C ILE A 212 8.07 -6.88 9.56
N GLU A 213 8.44 -7.76 10.49
CA GLU A 213 9.78 -8.35 10.56
C GLU A 213 10.08 -9.27 9.35
N VAL A 214 9.14 -10.14 8.97
CA VAL A 214 9.28 -10.99 7.78
C VAL A 214 9.33 -10.15 6.52
N ALA A 215 8.45 -9.14 6.38
CA ALA A 215 8.47 -8.23 5.24
C ALA A 215 9.80 -7.45 5.15
N GLN A 216 10.38 -7.03 6.28
CA GLN A 216 11.70 -6.40 6.31
C GLN A 216 12.81 -7.33 5.83
N ALA A 217 12.75 -8.62 6.18
CA ALA A 217 13.71 -9.60 5.71
C ALA A 217 13.58 -9.84 4.18
N GLU A 218 12.37 -9.87 3.65
CA GLU A 218 12.12 -9.95 2.20
C GLU A 218 12.55 -8.69 1.44
N LEU A 219 12.38 -7.51 2.05
CA LEU A 219 12.78 -6.21 1.49
C LEU A 219 14.23 -5.84 1.82
N ALA A 220 14.97 -6.73 2.49
CA ALA A 220 16.39 -6.53 2.70
C ALA A 220 17.07 -6.49 1.33
N PRO A 221 17.99 -5.55 1.08
CA PRO A 221 18.74 -5.56 -0.17
C PRO A 221 19.46 -6.90 -0.27
N GLU A 222 19.32 -7.58 -1.40
CA GLU A 222 20.28 -8.61 -1.77
C GLU A 222 21.68 -7.97 -1.67
N ASP A 223 22.69 -8.74 -1.23
CA ASP A 223 24.11 -8.33 -1.14
C ASP A 223 24.71 -8.03 -2.53
N GLN A 224 24.07 -7.14 -3.29
CA GLN A 224 24.48 -6.73 -4.61
C GLN A 224 25.54 -5.63 -4.46
N PRO A 225 26.69 -5.76 -5.15
CA PRO A 225 27.84 -4.86 -5.02
C PRO A 225 27.57 -3.42 -5.50
N ARG A 226 26.37 -3.13 -6.02
CA ARG A 226 25.88 -1.77 -6.29
C ARG A 226 24.44 -1.67 -5.81
N PRO A 227 24.13 -0.82 -4.80
CA PRO A 227 22.76 -0.55 -4.44
C PRO A 227 22.13 0.25 -5.58
N THR A 228 21.50 -0.45 -6.54
CA THR A 228 20.40 0.18 -7.26
C THR A 228 19.34 0.42 -6.18
N ARG A 229 19.22 1.68 -5.74
CA ARG A 229 18.42 2.05 -4.58
C ARG A 229 16.94 1.97 -4.94
N ARG A 230 16.43 0.74 -5.06
CA ARG A 230 15.01 0.46 -5.29
C ARG A 230 14.22 0.98 -4.11
N GLU A 231 13.09 1.59 -4.40
CA GLU A 231 12.15 1.98 -3.36
C GLU A 231 11.58 0.72 -2.71
N ARG A 232 11.26 0.80 -1.41
CA ARG A 232 10.77 -0.35 -0.67
C ARG A 232 9.50 0.02 0.07
N SER A 233 8.47 -0.82 -0.09
CA SER A 233 7.19 -0.60 0.56
C SER A 233 6.58 -1.91 1.05
N LEU A 234 5.83 -1.79 2.13
CA LEU A 234 4.97 -2.81 2.67
C LEU A 234 3.53 -2.31 2.60
N VAL A 235 2.65 -3.02 1.92
CA VAL A 235 1.21 -2.88 2.06
C VAL A 235 0.76 -3.89 3.09
N LEU A 236 0.18 -3.43 4.20
CA LEU A 236 -0.25 -4.28 5.31
C LEU A 236 -1.78 -4.29 5.35
N LEU A 237 -2.40 -5.39 4.95
CA LEU A 237 -3.84 -5.60 5.02
C LEU A 237 -4.15 -6.29 6.35
N THR A 238 -5.08 -5.75 7.13
CA THR A 238 -5.52 -6.36 8.39
C THR A 238 -6.92 -5.89 8.75
N ASP A 239 -7.73 -6.80 9.28
CA ASP A 239 -9.08 -6.51 9.75
C ASP A 239 -9.19 -6.40 11.27
N GLY A 240 -8.10 -6.68 11.99
CA GLY A 240 -8.11 -6.86 13.43
C GLY A 240 -7.15 -5.95 14.19
N ALA A 241 -7.45 -5.78 15.48
CA ALA A 241 -6.49 -5.23 16.42
C ALA A 241 -5.37 -6.25 16.69
N PRO A 242 -4.10 -5.85 16.81
CA PRO A 242 -3.05 -6.80 17.10
C PRO A 242 -3.29 -7.40 18.48
N THR A 243 -3.34 -8.72 18.54
CA THR A 243 -3.50 -9.48 19.78
C THR A 243 -2.17 -10.03 20.28
N LEU A 244 -1.12 -9.91 19.47
CA LEU A 244 0.22 -10.44 19.74
C LEU A 244 1.32 -9.44 19.38
N PRO A 245 2.49 -9.53 20.03
CA PRO A 245 2.84 -10.43 21.14
C PRO A 245 2.18 -10.04 22.49
N LEU A 246 1.91 -11.03 23.36
CA LEU A 246 1.25 -10.82 24.67
C LEU A 246 2.13 -10.08 25.68
N ARG A 247 3.45 -10.31 25.65
CA ARG A 247 4.39 -9.72 26.60
C ARG A 247 4.72 -8.29 26.19
N ASP A 248 4.55 -7.35 27.12
CA ASP A 248 4.74 -5.89 26.96
C ASP A 248 3.68 -5.19 26.08
N GLY A 249 2.64 -5.93 25.69
CA GLY A 249 1.57 -5.45 24.83
C GLY A 249 1.93 -5.42 23.33
N PRO A 250 0.95 -5.63 22.45
CA PRO A 250 1.17 -5.70 21.01
C PRO A 250 1.62 -4.37 20.38
N GLY A 251 1.18 -3.23 20.92
CA GLY A 251 1.44 -1.90 20.37
C GLY A 251 2.92 -1.50 20.34
N PRO A 252 3.59 -1.35 21.51
CA PRO A 252 4.97 -0.83 21.56
C PRO A 252 5.98 -1.63 20.73
N ARG A 253 5.82 -2.95 20.67
CA ARG A 253 6.69 -3.83 19.89
C ARG A 253 6.44 -3.73 18.39
N THR A 254 5.18 -3.63 17.98
CA THR A 254 4.82 -3.36 16.58
C THR A 254 5.39 -2.02 16.11
N VAL A 255 5.28 -0.96 16.93
CA VAL A 255 5.88 0.36 16.62
C VAL A 255 7.40 0.29 16.53
N ALA A 256 8.06 -0.45 17.44
CA ALA A 256 9.52 -0.64 17.37
C ALA A 256 9.94 -1.35 16.07
N ALA A 257 9.19 -2.37 15.63
CA ALA A 257 9.42 -3.04 14.35
C ALA A 257 9.21 -2.09 13.15
N ALA A 258 8.16 -1.26 13.19
CA ALA A 258 7.91 -0.23 12.18
C ALA A 258 9.05 0.79 12.12
N ARG A 259 9.52 1.30 13.26
CA ARG A 259 10.67 2.21 13.33
C ARG A 259 11.94 1.58 12.75
N ALA A 260 12.18 0.29 13.02
CA ALA A 260 13.30 -0.44 12.41
C ALA A 260 13.16 -0.54 10.88
N ALA A 261 11.95 -0.75 10.37
CA ALA A 261 11.66 -0.74 8.94
C ALA A 261 11.89 0.66 8.32
N GLY A 262 11.42 1.71 8.98
CA GLY A 262 11.61 3.11 8.57
C GLY A 262 13.08 3.51 8.53
N ALA A 263 13.88 3.09 9.52
CA ALA A 263 15.34 3.30 9.54
C ALA A 263 16.05 2.61 8.36
N ARG A 264 15.44 1.55 7.80
CA ARG A 264 15.91 0.88 6.58
C ARG A 264 15.33 1.50 5.31
N GLY A 265 14.50 2.53 5.39
CA GLY A 265 13.86 3.18 4.24
C GLY A 265 12.71 2.37 3.63
N ILE A 266 12.04 1.53 4.42
CA ILE A 266 10.83 0.81 4.03
C ILE A 266 9.62 1.63 4.48
N ARG A 267 8.74 1.98 3.53
CA ARG A 267 7.47 2.69 3.80
C ARG A 267 6.37 1.68 4.07
N ILE A 268 5.58 1.85 5.13
CA ILE A 268 4.47 0.96 5.44
C ILE A 268 3.15 1.68 5.19
N TYR A 269 2.25 1.02 4.44
CA TYR A 269 0.90 1.47 4.13
C TYR A 269 -0.12 0.51 4.76
N PRO A 270 -0.52 0.74 6.02
CA PRO A 270 -1.54 -0.06 6.66
C PRO A 270 -2.94 0.23 6.10
N PHE A 271 -3.70 -0.82 5.82
CA PHE A 271 -5.12 -0.77 5.49
C PHE A 271 -5.90 -1.45 6.60
N ALA A 272 -6.63 -0.65 7.38
CA ALA A 272 -7.46 -1.09 8.50
C ALA A 272 -8.85 -1.44 7.97
N ILE A 273 -9.19 -2.73 7.88
CA ILE A 273 -10.38 -3.20 7.18
C ILE A 273 -11.48 -3.56 8.18
N GLY A 274 -12.61 -2.87 8.09
CA GLY A 274 -13.76 -3.11 8.96
C GLY A 274 -13.64 -2.47 10.36
N PRO A 275 -14.64 -2.70 11.22
CA PRO A 275 -14.79 -2.00 12.49
C PRO A 275 -13.75 -2.44 13.55
N GLU A 276 -13.31 -3.69 13.53
CA GLU A 276 -12.33 -4.20 14.51
C GLU A 276 -10.96 -3.54 14.30
N ALA A 277 -10.49 -3.41 13.06
CA ALA A 277 -9.26 -2.70 12.73
C ALA A 277 -9.28 -1.22 13.15
N ARG A 278 -10.45 -0.57 13.18
CA ARG A 278 -10.58 0.82 13.68
C ARG A 278 -10.21 0.95 15.15
N ALA A 279 -10.42 -0.09 15.96
CA ALA A 279 -9.98 -0.08 17.36
C ALA A 279 -8.45 0.04 17.48
N SER A 280 -7.71 -0.21 16.39
CA SER A 280 -6.25 -0.03 16.29
C SER A 280 -5.82 1.09 15.35
N ALA A 281 -6.73 2.00 14.96
CA ALA A 281 -6.42 3.08 14.02
C ALA A 281 -5.22 3.92 14.49
N GLU A 282 -5.15 4.28 15.77
CA GLU A 282 -4.04 5.06 16.35
C GLU A 282 -2.69 4.36 16.17
N LEU A 283 -2.66 3.04 16.41
CA LEU A 283 -1.44 2.23 16.24
C LEU A 283 -1.04 2.14 14.77
N LEU A 284 -2.00 1.92 13.86
CA LEU A 284 -1.72 1.84 12.43
C LEU A 284 -1.23 3.19 11.87
N GLU A 285 -1.78 4.30 12.36
CA GLU A 285 -1.28 5.65 12.07
C GLU A 285 0.14 5.88 12.60
N GLU A 286 0.45 5.37 13.80
CA GLU A 286 1.80 5.42 14.35
C GLU A 286 2.81 4.62 13.50
N ILE A 287 2.45 3.40 13.06
CA ILE A 287 3.25 2.58 12.13
C ILE A 287 3.52 3.34 10.83
N ALA A 288 2.49 3.94 10.23
CA ALA A 288 2.63 4.69 8.99
C ALA A 288 3.55 5.92 9.18
N ARG A 289 3.37 6.64 10.30
CA ARG A 289 4.17 7.84 10.63
C ARG A 289 5.65 7.51 10.85
N GLU A 290 5.97 6.43 11.55
CA GLU A 290 7.35 5.97 11.78
C GLU A 290 8.09 5.59 10.49
N THR A 291 7.35 5.32 9.41
CA THR A 291 7.92 4.86 8.13
C THR A 291 7.73 5.82 6.97
N GLY A 292 7.10 6.98 7.20
CA GLY A 292 6.76 7.94 6.14
C GLY A 292 5.73 7.40 5.13
N GLY A 293 4.95 6.40 5.51
CA GLY A 293 3.82 5.89 4.73
C GLY A 293 2.50 6.59 5.08
N ARG A 294 1.37 5.93 4.80
CA ARG A 294 0.03 6.45 5.10
C ARG A 294 -0.90 5.31 5.51
N ALA A 295 -1.53 5.45 6.67
CA ALA A 295 -2.60 4.55 7.09
C ALA A 295 -3.91 4.90 6.38
N SER A 296 -4.68 3.88 6.01
CA SER A 296 -5.97 4.02 5.35
C SER A 296 -7.02 3.18 6.08
N GLY A 297 -8.06 3.82 6.59
CA GLY A 297 -9.26 3.13 7.07
C GLY A 297 -10.14 2.69 5.90
N VAL A 298 -10.65 1.46 5.98
CA VAL A 298 -11.56 0.87 5.00
C VAL A 298 -12.80 0.38 5.74
N ASP A 299 -13.92 1.07 5.54
CA ASP A 299 -15.13 0.89 6.34
C ASP A 299 -15.82 -0.45 6.02
N HIS A 300 -15.83 -0.80 4.73
CA HIS A 300 -16.39 -2.04 4.21
C HIS A 300 -15.31 -2.82 3.46
N PRO A 301 -15.11 -4.12 3.71
CA PRO A 301 -14.04 -4.88 3.09
C PRO A 301 -14.09 -4.88 1.56
N SER A 302 -15.29 -4.83 0.95
CA SER A 302 -15.47 -4.70 -0.50
C SER A 302 -14.83 -3.43 -1.10
N GLU A 303 -14.54 -2.41 -0.29
CA GLU A 303 -13.87 -1.18 -0.72
C GLU A 303 -12.34 -1.30 -0.77
N VAL A 304 -11.73 -2.36 -0.20
CA VAL A 304 -10.27 -2.49 -0.12
C VAL A 304 -9.62 -2.47 -1.50
N SER A 305 -10.23 -3.13 -2.49
CA SER A 305 -9.81 -3.08 -3.89
C SER A 305 -9.80 -1.66 -4.45
N GLY A 306 -10.84 -0.87 -4.15
CA GLY A 306 -10.92 0.54 -4.58
C GLY A 306 -9.84 1.40 -3.91
N ARG A 307 -9.54 1.14 -2.63
CA ARG A 307 -8.54 1.86 -1.85
C ARG A 307 -7.11 1.55 -2.31
N LEU A 308 -6.78 0.28 -2.55
CA LEU A 308 -5.48 -0.11 -3.08
C LEU A 308 -5.23 0.46 -4.49
N ARG A 309 -6.27 0.66 -5.29
CA ARG A 309 -6.13 1.32 -6.62
C ARG A 309 -5.67 2.78 -6.52
N MET A 310 -5.97 3.46 -5.41
CA MET A 310 -5.56 4.84 -5.15
C MET A 310 -4.25 4.93 -4.37
N LEU A 311 -3.69 3.79 -3.96
CA LEU A 311 -2.42 3.78 -3.26
C LEU A 311 -1.37 4.43 -4.14
N ASP A 312 -0.68 5.44 -3.63
CA ASP A 312 0.43 6.08 -4.31
C ASP A 312 1.74 5.47 -3.78
N LEU A 313 2.43 4.71 -4.62
CA LEU A 313 3.73 4.13 -4.27
C LEU A 313 4.90 5.00 -4.72
N VAL A 314 4.65 6.06 -5.51
CA VAL A 314 5.69 6.82 -6.22
C VAL A 314 5.69 8.31 -5.90
N ASP A 315 4.95 8.72 -4.87
CA ASP A 315 4.79 10.11 -4.42
C ASP A 315 4.23 11.05 -5.51
N LEU A 316 3.28 10.54 -6.30
CA LEU A 316 2.56 11.26 -7.33
C LEU A 316 1.18 11.70 -6.79
N ALA A 317 1.03 12.99 -6.48
CA ALA A 317 -0.23 13.56 -6.04
C ALA A 317 -1.27 13.67 -7.18
N GLY A 318 -0.82 13.79 -8.43
CA GLY A 318 -1.71 13.74 -9.58
C GLY A 318 -1.03 14.07 -10.90
N VAL A 319 -1.81 13.92 -11.97
CA VAL A 319 -1.41 14.27 -13.34
C VAL A 319 -2.46 15.19 -13.93
N LYS A 320 -2.02 16.16 -14.73
CA LYS A 320 -2.87 17.00 -15.57
C LYS A 320 -2.45 16.84 -17.02
N ILE A 321 -3.42 16.72 -17.91
CA ILE A 321 -3.19 16.64 -19.35
C ILE A 321 -4.12 17.67 -19.99
N ALA A 322 -3.57 18.58 -20.77
CA ALA A 322 -4.32 19.64 -21.43
C ALA A 322 -3.85 19.85 -22.87
N ASN A 323 -4.81 20.12 -23.76
CA ASN A 323 -4.56 20.62 -25.10
C ASN A 323 -4.51 22.14 -25.00
N LEU A 324 -3.30 22.71 -25.01
CA LEU A 324 -3.08 24.16 -24.93
C LEU A 324 -3.60 24.90 -26.16
N THR A 325 -3.83 24.21 -27.29
CA THR A 325 -4.43 24.82 -28.48
C THR A 325 -5.93 25.09 -28.29
N THR A 326 -6.65 24.20 -27.61
CA THR A 326 -8.10 24.31 -27.41
C THR A 326 -8.50 24.78 -26.01
N GLY A 327 -7.60 24.66 -25.04
CA GLY A 327 -7.87 24.86 -23.61
C GLY A 327 -8.54 23.65 -22.94
N GLU A 328 -8.83 22.57 -23.66
CA GLU A 328 -9.53 21.40 -23.11
C GLU A 328 -8.59 20.48 -22.32
N GLY A 329 -9.10 19.92 -21.22
CA GLY A 329 -8.43 18.88 -20.43
C GLY A 329 -8.69 17.47 -20.94
N ALA A 330 -7.83 16.51 -20.58
CA ALA A 330 -8.08 15.11 -20.87
C ALA A 330 -9.32 14.60 -20.12
N ARG A 331 -10.02 13.68 -20.78
CA ARG A 331 -11.18 12.97 -20.27
C ARG A 331 -10.76 11.59 -19.80
N ALA A 332 -11.50 11.08 -18.81
CA ALA A 332 -11.24 9.78 -18.19
C ALA A 332 -9.77 9.57 -17.80
N LEU A 333 -9.14 10.61 -17.24
CA LEU A 333 -7.77 10.57 -16.77
C LEU A 333 -7.66 9.68 -15.54
N ARG A 334 -6.72 8.75 -15.57
CA ARG A 334 -6.42 7.81 -14.48
C ARG A 334 -4.95 7.87 -14.14
N THR A 335 -4.66 7.68 -12.86
CA THR A 335 -3.31 7.43 -12.34
C THR A 335 -3.34 6.09 -11.63
N PHE A 336 -2.22 5.38 -11.65
CA PHE A 336 -2.09 4.05 -11.08
C PHE A 336 -1.02 4.05 -9.97
N PRO A 337 -1.03 3.05 -9.06
CA PRO A 337 -0.08 2.99 -7.95
C PRO A 337 1.40 3.02 -8.35
N ASP A 338 1.71 2.53 -9.54
CA ASP A 338 3.07 2.49 -10.08
C ASP A 338 3.55 3.81 -10.71
N GLY A 339 2.70 4.85 -10.67
CA GLY A 339 2.94 6.15 -11.28
C GLY A 339 2.57 6.23 -12.75
N SER A 340 2.11 5.14 -13.36
CA SER A 340 1.58 5.21 -14.72
C SER A 340 0.28 5.99 -14.77
N PHE A 341 -0.01 6.55 -15.93
CA PHE A 341 -1.25 7.29 -16.17
C PHE A 341 -1.71 7.13 -17.62
N ASP A 342 -3.02 7.27 -17.82
CA ASP A 342 -3.63 7.35 -19.14
C ASP A 342 -4.83 8.31 -19.15
N GLY A 343 -5.14 8.87 -20.31
CA GLY A 343 -6.34 9.69 -20.51
C GLY A 343 -6.58 9.98 -21.99
N PHE A 344 -7.76 10.48 -22.32
CA PHE A 344 -8.14 10.81 -23.70
C PHE A 344 -8.24 12.31 -23.91
N LEU A 345 -7.50 12.83 -24.88
CA LEU A 345 -7.44 14.25 -25.16
C LEU A 345 -8.06 14.54 -26.54
N PRO A 346 -9.11 15.38 -26.61
CA PRO A 346 -9.65 15.83 -27.89
C PRO A 346 -8.65 16.72 -28.64
N LEU A 347 -8.60 16.54 -29.95
CA LEU A 347 -7.75 17.29 -30.87
C LEU A 347 -8.61 18.07 -31.87
N VAL A 348 -8.08 19.20 -32.34
CA VAL A 348 -8.62 19.95 -33.49
C VAL A 348 -7.75 19.75 -34.72
N ALA A 349 -8.29 19.99 -35.92
CA ALA A 349 -7.55 19.85 -37.16
C ALA A 349 -6.25 20.71 -37.15
N GLY A 350 -5.15 20.16 -37.66
CA GLY A 350 -3.85 20.83 -37.65
C GLY A 350 -3.03 20.55 -36.39
N THR A 351 -2.17 21.50 -35.99
CA THR A 351 -1.19 21.29 -34.91
C THR A 351 -1.78 21.59 -33.54
N ASN A 352 -1.79 20.58 -32.67
CA ASN A 352 -2.21 20.67 -31.28
C ASN A 352 -0.97 20.69 -30.37
N ARG A 353 -0.89 21.66 -29.46
CA ARG A 353 0.15 21.71 -28.42
C ARG A 353 -0.41 21.10 -27.14
N ILE A 354 0.16 20.00 -26.71
CA ILE A 354 -0.30 19.23 -25.54
C ILE A 354 0.70 19.45 -24.41
N ARG A 355 0.19 19.68 -23.21
CA ARG A 355 0.99 19.74 -21.98
C ARG A 355 0.53 18.64 -21.03
N VAL A 356 1.50 17.84 -20.59
CA VAL A 356 1.33 16.88 -19.50
C VAL A 356 2.10 17.43 -18.31
N GLU A 357 1.48 17.48 -17.14
CA GLU A 357 2.07 17.99 -15.90
C GLU A 357 1.85 16.98 -14.77
N ALA A 358 2.94 16.49 -14.19
CA ALA A 358 2.94 15.70 -12.97
C ALA A 358 3.03 16.64 -11.77
N ILE A 359 2.26 16.35 -10.73
CA ILE A 359 2.24 17.07 -9.46
C ILE A 359 2.59 16.06 -8.37
N HIS A 360 3.65 16.33 -7.61
CA HIS A 360 4.13 15.44 -6.56
C HIS A 360 3.55 15.80 -5.19
N VAL A 361 3.66 14.89 -4.22
CA VAL A 361 3.10 15.06 -2.86
C VAL A 361 3.75 16.25 -2.13
N ASP A 362 5.01 16.57 -2.43
CA ASP A 362 5.72 17.74 -1.90
C ASP A 362 5.32 19.07 -2.59
N GLY A 363 4.42 19.01 -3.59
CA GLY A 363 3.95 20.15 -4.37
C GLY A 363 4.83 20.50 -5.57
N SER A 364 5.95 19.80 -5.80
CA SER A 364 6.78 19.99 -6.98
C SER A 364 5.99 19.64 -8.25
N ARG A 365 6.41 20.22 -9.38
CA ARG A 365 5.72 20.04 -10.67
C ARG A 365 6.71 19.83 -11.79
N HIS A 366 6.42 18.85 -12.64
CA HIS A 366 7.18 18.57 -13.84
C HIS A 366 6.26 18.55 -15.03
N ALA A 367 6.57 19.34 -16.06
CA ALA A 367 5.75 19.44 -17.24
C ALA A 367 6.53 19.07 -18.49
N VAL A 368 5.86 18.34 -19.37
CA VAL A 368 6.37 17.92 -20.66
C VAL A 368 5.38 18.33 -21.74
N GLU A 369 5.89 18.97 -22.79
CA GLU A 369 5.09 19.37 -23.93
C GLU A 369 5.29 18.45 -25.14
N ARG A 370 4.23 18.31 -25.92
CA ARG A 370 4.15 17.52 -27.15
C ARG A 370 3.40 18.29 -28.22
N TRP A 371 3.78 18.13 -29.47
CA TRP A 371 3.07 18.67 -30.63
C TRP A 371 2.48 17.51 -31.43
N VAL A 372 1.17 17.52 -31.62
CA VAL A 372 0.46 16.47 -32.37
C VAL A 372 -0.29 17.10 -33.52
N VAL A 373 0.02 16.69 -34.74
CA VAL A 373 -0.70 17.12 -35.94
C VAL A 373 -1.85 16.16 -36.18
N LEU A 374 -3.08 16.64 -36.08
CA LEU A 374 -4.26 15.92 -36.57
C LEU A 374 -4.36 16.13 -38.07
N GLU A 375 -4.03 15.10 -38.84
CA GLU A 375 -4.22 15.10 -40.28
C GLU A 375 -5.72 15.00 -40.57
N PRO A 376 -6.27 15.82 -41.51
CA PRO A 376 -7.65 15.71 -41.94
C PRO A 376 -7.90 14.31 -42.49
N SER A 377 -8.47 13.45 -41.66
CA SER A 377 -8.84 12.11 -42.06
C SER A 377 -10.09 12.21 -42.93
N GLY A 378 -9.99 11.86 -44.22
CA GLY A 378 -11.14 11.46 -45.02
C GLY A 378 -11.63 10.09 -44.55
N ALA A 379 -12.02 9.99 -43.28
CA ALA A 379 -12.05 8.76 -42.49
C ALA A 379 -12.78 7.63 -43.22
N ALA A 380 -12.00 6.70 -43.79
CA ALA A 380 -12.50 5.48 -44.41
C ALA A 380 -11.88 4.26 -43.71
N GLY A 381 -12.72 3.27 -43.41
CA GLY A 381 -12.31 1.95 -42.91
C GLY A 381 -11.56 1.96 -41.57
N PRO A 382 -10.25 1.65 -41.51
CA PRO A 382 -9.52 1.38 -40.27
C PRO A 382 -9.53 2.51 -39.22
N ASP A 383 -9.58 3.78 -39.65
CA ASP A 383 -9.58 4.92 -38.75
C ASP A 383 -10.91 5.08 -38.01
N GLN A 384 -12.02 4.79 -38.69
CA GLN A 384 -13.35 4.81 -38.06
C GLN A 384 -13.46 3.73 -37.00
N GLU A 385 -12.95 2.53 -37.27
CA GLU A 385 -12.98 1.43 -36.30
C GLU A 385 -12.09 1.74 -35.08
N ARG A 386 -10.88 2.25 -35.31
CA ARG A 386 -10.02 2.71 -34.21
C ARG A 386 -10.69 3.82 -33.40
N LEU A 387 -11.31 4.81 -34.04
CA LEU A 387 -12.06 5.85 -33.34
C LEU A 387 -13.22 5.29 -32.54
N ARG A 388 -13.99 4.35 -33.11
CA ARG A 388 -15.10 3.67 -32.43
C ARG A 388 -14.61 2.95 -31.18
N GLN A 389 -13.49 2.22 -31.28
CA GLN A 389 -12.84 1.58 -30.15
C GLN A 389 -12.42 2.60 -29.08
N ARG A 390 -11.79 3.72 -29.46
CA ARG A 390 -11.40 4.79 -28.52
C ARG A 390 -12.61 5.41 -27.81
N MET A 391 -13.70 5.60 -28.54
CA MET A 391 -14.94 6.13 -27.97
C MET A 391 -15.59 5.15 -26.99
N GLU A 392 -15.53 3.85 -27.28
CA GLU A 392 -16.02 2.82 -26.35
C GLU A 392 -15.13 2.72 -25.11
N ASP A 393 -13.81 2.74 -25.27
CA ASP A 393 -12.85 2.81 -24.16
C ASP A 393 -13.13 4.04 -23.27
N LEU A 394 -13.32 5.21 -23.87
CA LEU A 394 -13.65 6.45 -23.17
C LEU A 394 -14.96 6.31 -22.39
N ARG A 395 -16.02 5.78 -23.01
CA ARG A 395 -17.33 5.59 -22.35
C ARG A 395 -17.24 4.59 -21.21
N SER A 396 -16.53 3.48 -21.41
CA SER A 396 -16.30 2.47 -20.37
C SER A 396 -15.57 3.06 -19.17
N ARG A 397 -14.44 3.75 -19.40
CA ARG A 397 -13.66 4.40 -18.32
C ARG A 397 -14.42 5.53 -17.65
N THR A 398 -15.21 6.30 -18.38
CA THR A 398 -16.06 7.36 -17.80
C THR A 398 -17.08 6.76 -16.85
N ARG A 399 -17.75 5.66 -17.24
CA ARG A 399 -18.67 4.94 -16.36
C ARG A 399 -17.99 4.41 -15.10
N GLU A 400 -16.78 3.84 -15.23
CA GLU A 400 -15.97 3.37 -14.09
C GLU A 400 -15.67 4.52 -13.11
N LEU A 401 -15.16 5.65 -13.62
CA LEU A 401 -14.80 6.81 -12.82
C LEU A 401 -16.02 7.48 -12.15
N GLU A 402 -17.15 7.58 -12.86
CA GLU A 402 -18.38 8.12 -12.29
C GLU A 402 -18.97 7.20 -11.22
N ALA A 403 -18.99 5.88 -11.46
CA ALA A 403 -19.44 4.91 -10.47
C ALA A 403 -18.61 5.04 -9.20
N TRP A 404 -17.29 5.17 -9.36
CA TRP A 404 -16.37 5.37 -8.26
C TRP A 404 -16.59 6.71 -7.53
N ALA A 405 -16.70 7.83 -8.24
CA ALA A 405 -16.97 9.14 -7.64
C ALA A 405 -18.30 9.16 -6.86
N ARG A 406 -19.33 8.47 -7.36
CA ARG A 406 -20.62 8.30 -6.64
C ARG A 406 -20.46 7.48 -5.35
N MET A 407 -19.61 6.45 -5.35
CA MET A 407 -19.33 5.69 -4.13
C MET A 407 -18.63 6.55 -3.08
N GLU A 408 -17.58 7.27 -3.47
CA GLU A 408 -16.83 8.13 -2.54
C GLU A 408 -17.68 9.30 -2.00
N ASP A 409 -18.54 9.92 -2.83
CA ASP A 409 -19.44 10.98 -2.38
C ASP A 409 -20.50 10.46 -1.39
N ARG A 410 -21.10 9.28 -1.64
CA ARG A 410 -22.02 8.64 -0.69
C ARG A 410 -21.34 8.36 0.64
N ARG A 411 -20.10 7.87 0.61
CA ARG A 411 -19.32 7.61 1.82
C ARG A 411 -19.01 8.88 2.59
N ARG A 412 -18.55 9.93 1.90
CA ARG A 412 -18.29 11.24 2.52
C ARG A 412 -19.54 11.81 3.19
N LYS A 413 -20.72 11.58 2.60
CA LYS A 413 -22.01 11.98 3.20
C LYS A 413 -22.37 11.10 4.41
N GLN A 414 -22.16 9.79 4.35
CA GLN A 414 -22.38 8.89 5.48
C GLN A 414 -21.48 9.24 6.68
N LEU A 415 -20.19 9.52 6.46
CA LEU A 415 -19.28 9.95 7.52
C LEU A 415 -19.74 11.24 8.19
N LYS A 416 -20.13 12.24 7.39
CA LYS A 416 -20.67 13.51 7.91
C LYS A 416 -21.98 13.33 8.68
N ALA A 417 -22.85 12.40 8.27
CA ALA A 417 -24.09 12.13 8.99
C ALA A 417 -23.82 11.51 10.37
N LEU A 418 -22.89 10.55 10.45
CA LEU A 418 -22.49 9.92 11.72
C LEU A 418 -21.81 10.90 12.68
N GLU A 419 -21.03 11.86 12.17
CA GLU A 419 -20.40 12.91 12.98
C GLU A 419 -21.45 13.84 13.64
N ILE A 420 -22.51 14.20 12.92
CA ILE A 420 -23.60 15.05 13.43
C ILE A 420 -24.40 14.33 14.53
N ASP A 421 -24.66 13.03 14.39
CA ASP A 421 -25.39 12.25 15.39
C ASP A 421 -24.59 12.06 16.68
N ALA A 422 -23.25 12.02 16.61
CA ALA A 422 -22.39 11.95 17.78
C ALA A 422 -22.32 13.27 18.57
N GLU A 423 -22.53 14.42 17.89
CA GLU A 423 -22.49 15.75 18.52
C GLU A 423 -23.82 16.20 19.13
N GLN A 424 -24.95 15.53 18.84
CA GLN A 424 -26.22 15.88 19.49
C GLN A 424 -26.19 15.40 20.96
N PRO A 425 -26.15 16.31 21.95
CA PRO A 425 -26.15 15.92 23.35
C PRO A 425 -27.44 15.15 23.61
N THR A 426 -27.30 13.93 24.14
CA THR A 426 -28.44 13.15 24.59
C THR A 426 -29.24 14.05 25.54
N PRO A 427 -30.52 14.37 25.23
CA PRO A 427 -31.30 15.27 26.07
C PRO A 427 -31.29 14.68 27.48
N GLU A 428 -30.78 15.47 28.44
CA GLU A 428 -30.75 15.04 29.83
C GLU A 428 -32.15 14.53 30.20
N PRO A 429 -32.27 13.35 30.83
CA PRO A 429 -33.56 12.82 31.21
C PRO A 429 -34.23 13.85 32.11
N GLY A 430 -35.20 14.56 31.54
CA GLY A 430 -35.90 15.65 32.22
C GLY A 430 -36.41 15.13 33.54
N GLU A 431 -36.00 15.79 34.62
CA GLU A 431 -36.52 15.55 35.95
C GLU A 431 -38.05 15.63 35.89
N GLY A 432 -38.67 14.45 35.84
CA GLY A 432 -40.11 14.29 35.88
C GLY A 432 -40.59 14.81 37.23
N GLY A 433 -41.08 16.04 37.22
CA GLY A 433 -41.80 16.63 38.34
C GLY A 433 -42.95 15.71 38.72
N GLY A 434 -42.90 15.24 39.97
CA GLY A 434 -44.02 14.55 40.60
C GLY A 434 -45.25 15.46 40.63
N SER A 435 -46.40 14.88 40.32
CA SER A 435 -47.72 15.41 40.67
C SER A 435 -48.57 14.26 41.16
#